data_AF-A0A2G6EQ23-F1
#
_entry.id   AF-A0A2G6EQ23-F1
#
_cell.length_a   1.000
_cell.length_b   1.000
_cell.length_c   1.000
_cell.angle_alpha   90.00
_cell.angle_beta   90.00
_cell.angle_gamma   90.00
#
_symmetry.space_group_name_H-M   'P 1'
#
loop_
_entity.id
_entity.type
_entity.pdbx_description
1 polymer ?
#
loop_
_entity_poly.entity_id
_entity_poly.type
_entity_poly.pdbx_seq_one_letter_code
_entity_poly.pdbx_strand_id
1 'polypeptide(L)'
;MAFIELLQKTYGKSVADAKNIQQQLRELEKYFDDNFEEGEEFARLFIQKFEDILSSTLGMEADDLDYMECFVANLYQQEEFKSLAINIIINFYNSGGDREFCDYIYEAMIEEMMEQEDNE
;
A
#
# COMPACT_ATOMS: atom_id res chain seq x y z
N MET A 1 1.76 11.24 13.14
CA MET A 1 3.11 10.66 13.38
C MET A 1 3.78 10.57 12.03
N ALA A 2 5.08 10.87 11.92
CA ALA A 2 5.75 10.77 10.62
C ALA A 2 5.95 9.29 10.23
N PHE A 3 5.99 8.99 8.93
CA PHE A 3 6.12 7.60 8.45
C PHE A 3 7.36 6.88 8.99
N ILE A 4 8.51 7.56 9.07
CA ILE A 4 9.73 6.99 9.67
C ILE A 4 9.48 6.60 11.14
N GLU A 5 8.84 7.47 11.93
CA GLU A 5 8.55 7.19 13.34
C GLU A 5 7.58 6.02 13.51
N LEU A 6 6.60 5.89 12.62
CA LEU A 6 5.68 4.75 12.55
C LEU A 6 6.46 3.46 12.31
N LEU A 7 7.38 3.43 11.33
CA LEU A 7 8.21 2.25 11.04
C LEU A 7 9.09 1.83 12.23
N GLN A 8 9.62 2.80 12.97
CA GLN A 8 10.39 2.50 14.18
C GLN A 8 9.53 1.92 15.29
N LYS A 9 8.35 2.51 15.55
CA LYS A 9 7.51 2.15 16.71
C LYS A 9 6.70 0.88 16.48
N THR A 10 6.13 0.72 15.29
CA THR A 10 5.22 -0.39 14.97
C THR A 10 5.98 -1.61 14.46
N TYR A 11 7.07 -1.40 13.70
CA TYR A 11 7.80 -2.47 13.02
C TYR A 11 9.23 -2.65 13.52
N GLY A 12 9.64 -1.91 14.56
CA GLY A 12 10.95 -2.04 15.19
C GLY A 12 12.14 -1.69 14.27
N LYS A 13 11.91 -0.95 13.19
CA LYS A 13 12.94 -0.67 12.18
C LYS A 13 13.93 0.38 12.66
N SER A 14 15.18 0.29 12.22
CA SER A 14 16.15 1.35 12.44
C SER A 14 15.78 2.59 11.58
N VAL A 15 16.33 3.76 11.89
CA VAL A 15 16.13 4.96 11.06
C VAL A 15 16.65 4.74 9.63
N ALA A 16 17.73 3.97 9.47
CA ALA A 16 18.30 3.68 8.16
C ALA A 16 17.36 2.79 7.35
N ASP A 17 16.86 1.72 7.95
CA ASP A 17 15.92 0.79 7.29
C ASP A 17 14.59 1.50 6.98
N ALA A 18 14.09 2.32 7.90
CA ALA A 18 12.86 3.08 7.70
C ALA A 18 12.98 4.08 6.52
N LYS A 19 14.12 4.73 6.37
CA LYS A 19 14.40 5.60 5.20
C LYS A 19 14.49 4.79 3.91
N ASN A 20 15.09 3.60 3.94
CA ASN A 20 15.17 2.73 2.79
C ASN A 20 13.78 2.26 2.35
N ILE A 21 12.94 1.83 3.29
CA ILE A 21 11.53 1.46 3.04
C ILE A 21 10.76 2.64 2.42
N GLN A 22 10.87 3.83 3.02
CA GLN A 22 10.23 5.03 2.50
C GLN A 22 10.65 5.32 1.04
N GLN A 23 11.94 5.16 0.73
CA GLN A 23 12.45 5.36 -0.62
C GLN A 23 11.91 4.30 -1.60
N GLN A 24 11.88 3.02 -1.21
CA GLN A 24 11.35 1.95 -2.06
C GLN A 24 9.85 2.10 -2.34
N LEU A 25 9.07 2.57 -1.36
CA LEU A 25 7.65 2.88 -1.57
C LEU A 25 7.45 4.04 -2.53
N ARG A 26 8.29 5.08 -2.46
CA ARG A 26 8.27 6.19 -3.44
C ARG A 26 8.65 5.71 -4.84
N GLU A 27 9.58 4.77 -4.94
CA GLU A 27 9.95 4.14 -6.22
C GLU A 27 8.82 3.26 -6.77
N LEU A 28 8.09 2.57 -5.89
CA LEU A 28 6.91 1.79 -6.26
C LEU A 28 5.77 2.69 -6.77
N GLU A 29 5.48 3.80 -6.07
CA GLU A 29 4.50 4.79 -6.52
C GLU A 29 4.89 5.39 -7.87
N LYS A 30 6.16 5.79 -8.02
CA LYS A 30 6.67 6.27 -9.31
C LYS A 30 6.56 5.21 -10.41
N TYR A 31 6.84 3.94 -10.10
CA TYR A 31 6.68 2.85 -11.05
C TYR A 31 5.23 2.72 -11.50
N PHE A 32 4.27 2.85 -10.58
CA PHE A 32 2.86 2.87 -10.92
C PHE A 32 2.54 4.01 -11.88
N ASP A 33 2.89 5.25 -11.53
CA ASP A 33 2.60 6.43 -12.35
C ASP A 33 3.20 6.35 -13.76
N ASP A 34 4.42 5.81 -13.88
CA ASP A 34 5.15 5.73 -15.15
C ASP A 34 4.70 4.54 -16.03
N ASN A 35 4.10 3.49 -15.47
CA ASN A 35 3.87 2.21 -16.17
C ASN A 35 2.44 1.67 -16.05
N PHE A 36 1.50 2.42 -15.46
CA PHE A 36 0.14 1.95 -15.25
C PHE A 36 -0.52 1.53 -16.57
N GLU A 37 -0.98 0.28 -16.58
CA GLU A 37 -1.85 -0.28 -17.62
C GLU A 37 -3.03 -0.98 -16.96
N GLU A 38 -4.23 -0.73 -17.48
CA GLU A 38 -5.42 -1.42 -16.99
C GLU A 38 -5.35 -2.90 -17.35
N GLY A 39 -5.32 -3.77 -16.34
CA GLY A 39 -5.35 -5.21 -16.55
C GLY A 39 -4.74 -6.02 -15.42
N GLU A 40 -5.05 -7.32 -15.42
CA GLU A 40 -4.60 -8.30 -14.43
C GLU A 40 -3.07 -8.48 -14.42
N GLU A 41 -2.41 -8.35 -15.58
CA GLU A 41 -0.96 -8.54 -15.70
C GLU A 41 -0.17 -7.44 -14.98
N PHE A 42 -0.51 -6.17 -15.23
CA PHE A 42 0.09 -5.05 -14.51
C PHE A 42 -0.23 -5.14 -13.01
N ALA A 43 -1.48 -5.42 -12.66
CA ALA A 43 -1.92 -5.54 -11.27
C ALA A 43 -1.08 -6.58 -10.51
N ARG A 44 -0.87 -7.78 -11.09
CA ARG A 44 0.00 -8.80 -10.50
C ARG A 44 1.44 -8.34 -10.34
N LEU A 45 2.03 -7.75 -11.37
CA LEU A 45 3.41 -7.30 -11.34
C LEU A 45 3.62 -6.19 -10.30
N PHE A 46 2.67 -5.27 -10.20
CA PHE A 46 2.69 -4.19 -9.22
C PHE A 46 2.59 -4.72 -7.79
N ILE A 47 1.65 -5.62 -7.52
CA ILE A 47 1.48 -6.24 -6.19
C ILE A 47 2.69 -7.10 -5.82
N GLN A 48 3.24 -7.86 -6.76
CA GLN A 48 4.47 -8.61 -6.52
C GLN A 48 5.64 -7.70 -6.10
N LYS A 49 5.80 -6.54 -6.72
CA LYS A 49 6.83 -5.56 -6.30
C LYS A 49 6.60 -5.04 -4.89
N PHE A 50 5.35 -4.86 -4.51
CA PHE A 50 4.99 -4.46 -3.15
C PHE A 50 5.30 -5.56 -2.13
N GLU A 51 4.91 -6.81 -2.41
CA GLU A 51 5.23 -7.99 -1.60
C GLU A 51 6.75 -8.19 -1.45
N ASP A 52 7.53 -7.96 -2.51
CA ASP A 52 8.99 -7.99 -2.49
C ASP A 52 9.57 -6.93 -1.53
N ILE A 53 8.96 -5.74 -1.45
CA ILE A 53 9.37 -4.71 -0.47
C ILE A 53 9.04 -5.18 0.95
N LEU A 54 7.83 -5.69 1.20
CA LEU A 54 7.44 -6.16 2.54
C LEU A 54 8.34 -7.31 3.00
N SER A 55 8.60 -8.28 2.13
CA SER A 55 9.45 -9.43 2.47
C SER A 55 10.91 -9.03 2.69
N SER A 56 11.49 -8.23 1.80
CA SER A 56 12.91 -7.83 1.89
C SER A 56 13.19 -6.86 3.04
N THR A 57 12.23 -6.03 3.43
CA THR A 57 12.45 -4.96 4.42
C THR A 57 11.83 -5.22 5.77
N LEU A 58 10.65 -5.85 5.79
CA LEU A 58 9.95 -6.15 7.02
C LEU A 58 10.29 -7.54 7.55
N GLY A 59 10.81 -8.43 6.69
CA GLY A 59 11.05 -9.83 7.03
C GLY A 59 9.75 -10.62 7.16
N MET A 60 8.70 -10.14 6.50
CA MET A 60 7.37 -10.73 6.49
C MET A 60 7.29 -11.74 5.34
N GLU A 61 6.76 -12.93 5.58
CA GLU A 61 6.44 -13.83 4.47
C GLU A 61 5.22 -13.25 3.72
N ALA A 62 5.26 -13.28 2.39
CA ALA A 62 4.26 -12.63 1.53
C ALA A 62 2.85 -13.26 1.64
N ASP A 63 2.74 -14.41 2.30
CA ASP A 63 1.50 -15.13 2.58
C ASP A 63 0.78 -14.66 3.86
N ASP A 64 1.36 -13.73 4.62
CA ASP A 64 0.72 -13.14 5.79
C ASP A 64 -0.15 -11.93 5.43
N LEU A 65 -1.37 -12.21 4.96
CA LEU A 65 -2.35 -11.21 4.54
C LEU A 65 -2.71 -10.22 5.66
N ASP A 66 -2.79 -10.66 6.92
CA ASP A 66 -3.13 -9.80 8.07
C ASP A 66 -2.07 -8.69 8.26
N TYR A 67 -0.80 -9.05 8.06
CA TYR A 67 0.30 -8.09 8.13
C TYR A 67 0.35 -7.15 6.94
N MET A 68 0.09 -7.66 5.74
CA MET A 68 -0.02 -6.84 4.54
C MET A 68 -1.16 -5.81 4.69
N GLU A 69 -2.32 -6.25 5.19
CA GLU A 69 -3.47 -5.39 5.47
C GLU A 69 -3.12 -4.33 6.51
N CYS A 70 -2.51 -4.73 7.65
CA CYS A 70 -2.06 -3.78 8.66
C CYS A 70 -1.04 -2.76 8.11
N PHE A 71 -0.18 -3.15 7.18
CA PHE A 71 0.79 -2.23 6.59
C PHE A 71 0.10 -1.23 5.66
N VAL A 72 -0.77 -1.71 4.77
CA VAL A 72 -1.54 -0.87 3.84
C VAL A 72 -2.45 0.11 4.61
N ALA A 73 -3.08 -0.35 5.70
CA ALA A 73 -3.80 0.47 6.66
C ALA A 73 -2.98 1.65 7.19
N ASN A 74 -1.76 1.36 7.63
CA ASN A 74 -0.87 2.39 8.15
C ASN A 74 -0.39 3.34 7.05
N LEU A 75 -0.18 2.86 5.81
CA LEU A 75 0.14 3.70 4.65
C LEU A 75 -1.00 4.66 4.32
N TYR A 76 -2.25 4.19 4.32
CA TYR A 76 -3.42 5.00 4.01
C TYR A 76 -3.58 6.20 4.97
N GLN A 77 -3.15 6.03 6.23
CA GLN A 77 -3.14 7.11 7.23
C GLN A 77 -2.03 8.14 7.03
N GLN A 78 -1.06 7.90 6.14
CA GLN A 78 -0.01 8.85 5.81
C GLN A 78 -0.38 9.60 4.53
N GLU A 79 -0.52 10.92 4.61
CA GLU A 79 -0.85 11.77 3.45
C GLU A 79 0.13 11.56 2.28
N GLU A 80 1.42 11.37 2.57
CA GLU A 80 2.45 11.12 1.54
C GLU A 80 2.36 9.76 0.83
N PHE A 81 1.59 8.79 1.36
CA PHE A 81 1.44 7.44 0.79
C PHE A 81 -0.03 7.03 0.60
N LYS A 82 -0.98 7.94 0.81
CA LYS A 82 -2.41 7.64 0.69
C LYS A 82 -2.76 7.15 -0.71
N SER A 83 -2.24 7.80 -1.76
CA SER A 83 -2.41 7.39 -3.16
C SER A 83 -1.84 6.00 -3.43
N LEU A 84 -0.60 5.74 -2.98
CA LEU A 84 0.01 4.42 -3.09
C LEU A 84 -0.82 3.33 -2.39
N ALA A 85 -1.34 3.57 -1.19
CA ALA A 85 -2.17 2.62 -0.47
C ALA A 85 -3.45 2.28 -1.24
N ILE A 86 -4.11 3.29 -1.80
CA ILE A 86 -5.29 3.13 -2.66
C ILE A 86 -4.95 2.25 -3.88
N ASN A 87 -3.84 2.55 -4.55
CA ASN A 87 -3.40 1.80 -5.73
C ASN A 87 -3.07 0.34 -5.39
N ILE A 88 -2.50 0.07 -4.22
CA ILE A 88 -2.26 -1.29 -3.72
C ILE A 88 -3.59 -2.04 -3.54
N ILE A 89 -4.57 -1.46 -2.84
CA ILE A 89 -5.86 -2.13 -2.60
C ILE A 89 -6.56 -2.48 -3.93
N ILE A 90 -6.65 -1.51 -4.84
CA ILE A 90 -7.31 -1.70 -6.15
C ILE A 90 -6.60 -2.80 -6.96
N ASN A 91 -5.27 -2.77 -7.02
CA ASN A 91 -4.53 -3.74 -7.82
C ASN A 91 -4.43 -5.11 -7.14
N PHE A 92 -4.56 -5.19 -5.82
CA PHE A 92 -4.69 -6.45 -5.12
C PHE A 92 -5.94 -7.18 -5.60
N TYR A 93 -7.10 -6.49 -5.60
CA TYR A 93 -8.34 -7.05 -6.14
C TYR A 93 -8.27 -7.38 -7.64
N ASN A 94 -7.65 -6.50 -8.44
CA ASN A 94 -7.52 -6.72 -9.89
C ASN A 94 -6.56 -7.86 -10.26
N SER A 95 -5.63 -8.21 -9.37
CA SER A 95 -4.71 -9.34 -9.57
C SER A 95 -5.33 -10.70 -9.25
N GLY A 96 -6.56 -10.71 -8.71
CA GLY A 96 -7.27 -11.89 -8.23
C GLY A 96 -7.08 -12.17 -6.74
N GLY A 97 -6.59 -11.18 -5.98
CA GLY A 97 -6.45 -11.26 -4.53
C GLY A 97 -7.78 -11.36 -3.78
N ASP A 98 -7.69 -11.66 -2.49
CA ASP A 98 -8.84 -11.77 -1.60
C ASP A 98 -9.68 -10.49 -1.64
N ARG A 99 -11.00 -10.66 -1.81
CA ARG A 99 -11.97 -9.57 -1.85
C ARG A 99 -12.30 -9.02 -0.49
N GLU A 100 -11.82 -9.65 0.58
CA GLU A 100 -11.93 -9.17 1.97
C GLU A 100 -10.70 -8.35 2.42
N PHE A 101 -9.65 -8.27 1.59
CA PHE A 101 -8.42 -7.57 1.92
C PHE A 101 -8.61 -6.05 2.01
N CYS A 102 -8.37 -5.47 3.19
CA CYS A 102 -8.52 -4.04 3.44
C CYS A 102 -9.94 -3.50 3.14
N ASP A 103 -10.99 -4.32 3.25
CA ASP A 103 -12.36 -3.92 2.90
C ASP A 103 -12.82 -2.66 3.63
N TYR A 104 -12.44 -2.51 4.89
CA TYR A 104 -12.80 -1.33 5.67
C TYR A 104 -12.18 -0.04 5.09
N ILE A 105 -10.96 -0.12 4.51
CA ILE A 105 -10.32 1.02 3.86
C ILE A 105 -10.99 1.25 2.51
N TYR A 106 -11.28 0.18 1.78
CA TYR A 106 -11.95 0.27 0.50
C TYR A 106 -13.34 0.92 0.63
N GLU A 107 -14.14 0.51 1.62
CA GLU A 107 -15.43 1.14 1.95
C GLU A 107 -15.25 2.61 2.31
N ALA A 108 -14.31 2.93 3.20
CA ALA A 108 -14.01 4.32 3.58
C ALA A 108 -13.57 5.17 2.38
N MET A 109 -12.79 4.62 1.45
CA MET A 109 -12.40 5.28 0.22
C MET A 109 -13.60 5.60 -0.67
N ILE A 110 -14.52 4.64 -0.83
CA ILE A 110 -15.74 4.82 -1.61
C ILE A 110 -16.64 5.88 -0.96
N GLU A 111 -16.78 5.87 0.36
CA GLU A 111 -17.49 6.91 1.11
C GLU A 111 -16.86 8.30 0.90
N GLU A 112 -15.54 8.42 1.03
CA GLU A 112 -14.81 9.68 0.80
C GLU A 112 -14.98 10.21 -0.64
N MET A 113 -15.07 9.32 -1.63
CA MET A 113 -15.31 9.68 -3.03
C MET A 113 -16.75 10.18 -3.25
N MET A 114 -17.74 9.48 -2.69
CA MET A 114 -19.15 9.88 -2.78
C MET A 114 -19.42 11.21 -2.10
N GLU A 115 -18.81 11.48 -0.94
CA GLU A 115 -18.95 12.76 -0.24
C GLU A 115 -18.33 13.95 -1.00
N GLN A 116 -17.34 13.70 -1.86
CA GLN A 116 -16.74 14.74 -2.70
C GLN A 116 -17.62 15.06 -3.92
N GLU A 117 -18.26 14.06 -4.52
CA GLU A 117 -19.18 14.26 -5.66
C GLU A 117 -20.47 14.99 -5.25
N ASP A 118 -20.97 14.78 -4.03
CA ASP A 118 -22.19 15.44 -3.54
C ASP A 118 -21.98 16.92 -3.11
N ASN A 119 -20.72 17.37 -3.01
CA ASN A 119 -20.36 18.74 -2.60
C ASN A 119 -19.87 19.65 -3.75
N GLU A 120 -19.93 19.18 -5.00
CA GLU A 120 -19.68 19.95 -6.24
C GLU A 120 -20.97 20.38 -6.97
#